data_AF-E7C2N4-F1
#
_entry.id   AF-E7C2N4-F1
#
_cell.length_a   1.000
_cell.length_b   1.000
_cell.length_c   1.000
_cell.angle_alpha   90.00
_cell.angle_beta   90.00
_cell.angle_gamma   90.00
#
_symmetry.space_group_name_H-M   'P 1'
#
loop_
_entity.id
_entity.type
_entity.pdbx_description
1 polymer ?
#
loop_
_entity_poly.entity_id
_entity_poly.type
_entity_poly.pdbx_seq_one_letter_code
_entity_poly.pdbx_strand_id
1 'polypeptide(L)'
;MDDDTVNISDSEESQAAISRLVKVIENWATKESQKSDYELSAFGAALASGIVAFHEITAKDCRSCPGLMSAVSRTQKHLMRQHQQFDSEIDKMHLKFAQEMEELDLKIIRDRKEFKNYLSSLLFAEEYNKLRKSVGAIFETLDAKANYREEASKTAAEPTAKA
;
A
#
# COMPACT_ATOMS: atom_id res chain seq x y z
N MET A 1 45.55 -0.72 -53.78
CA MET A 1 44.86 -1.98 -53.43
C MET A 1 45.71 -2.62 -52.37
N ASP A 2 45.33 -2.41 -51.10
CA ASP A 2 45.87 -3.13 -49.93
C ASP A 2 44.63 -3.73 -49.27
N ASP A 3 44.18 -4.88 -49.78
CA ASP A 3 42.91 -5.52 -49.40
C ASP A 3 43.12 -6.88 -48.73
N ASP A 4 44.29 -7.09 -48.09
CA ASP A 4 44.65 -8.34 -47.42
C ASP A 4 45.12 -8.10 -45.97
N THR A 5 44.53 -7.13 -45.26
CA THR A 5 44.80 -7.00 -43.82
C THR A 5 43.87 -7.96 -43.07
N VAL A 6 44.30 -9.21 -42.90
CA VAL A 6 43.57 -10.18 -42.07
C VAL A 6 43.50 -9.65 -40.64
N ASN A 7 42.29 -9.29 -40.20
CA ASN A 7 42.07 -8.80 -38.86
C ASN A 7 42.17 -9.96 -37.86
N ILE A 8 42.91 -9.78 -36.77
CA ILE A 8 43.10 -10.84 -35.75
C ILE A 8 41.75 -11.28 -35.18
N SER A 9 40.76 -10.39 -35.13
CA SER A 9 39.39 -10.72 -34.70
C SER A 9 38.76 -11.85 -35.52
N ASP A 10 39.11 -11.92 -36.80
CA ASP A 10 38.49 -12.82 -37.77
C ASP A 10 39.34 -14.07 -38.02
N SER A 11 40.45 -14.20 -37.29
CA SER A 11 41.36 -15.35 -37.41
C SER A 11 40.73 -16.63 -36.85
N GLU A 12 41.17 -17.78 -37.34
CA GLU A 12 40.72 -19.08 -36.85
C GLU A 12 41.05 -19.28 -35.36
N GLU A 13 42.18 -18.73 -34.90
CA GLU A 13 42.60 -18.78 -33.50
C GLU A 13 41.67 -17.98 -32.59
N SER A 14 41.23 -16.80 -33.04
CA SER A 14 40.23 -15.98 -32.34
C SER A 14 38.91 -16.74 -32.22
N GLN A 15 38.41 -17.31 -33.32
CA GLN A 15 37.19 -18.12 -33.31
C GLN A 15 37.31 -19.35 -32.40
N ALA A 16 38.46 -20.04 -32.42
CA ALA A 16 38.71 -21.18 -31.54
C ALA A 16 38.78 -20.77 -30.06
N ALA A 17 39.31 -19.58 -29.76
CA ALA A 17 39.31 -19.04 -28.40
C ALA A 17 37.90 -18.72 -27.91
N ILE A 18 37.06 -18.13 -28.77
CA ILE A 18 35.64 -17.88 -28.50
C ILE A 18 34.91 -19.20 -28.21
N SER A 19 35.03 -20.21 -29.08
CA SER A 19 34.36 -21.50 -28.85
C SER A 19 34.79 -22.17 -27.53
N ARG A 20 36.07 -22.07 -27.13
CA ARG A 20 36.54 -22.55 -25.82
C ARG A 20 35.89 -21.77 -24.66
N LEU A 21 35.78 -20.45 -24.78
CA LEU A 21 35.10 -19.62 -23.78
C LEU A 21 33.62 -20.02 -23.64
N VAL A 22 32.91 -20.20 -24.76
CA VAL A 22 31.51 -20.66 -24.74
C VAL A 22 31.36 -22.01 -24.05
N LYS A 23 32.33 -22.92 -24.23
CA LYS A 23 32.33 -24.21 -23.52
C LYS A 23 32.50 -24.08 -22.01
N VAL A 24 33.33 -23.14 -21.55
CA VAL A 24 33.48 -22.83 -20.13
C VAL A 24 32.17 -22.26 -19.56
N ILE A 25 31.53 -21.36 -20.31
CA ILE A 25 30.22 -20.79 -19.95
C ILE A 25 29.16 -21.88 -19.86
N GLU A 26 29.10 -22.83 -20.81
CA GLU A 26 28.20 -23.98 -20.73
C GLU A 26 28.40 -24.81 -19.47
N ASN A 27 29.65 -25.13 -19.13
CA ASN A 27 29.96 -25.92 -17.93
C ASN A 27 29.55 -25.20 -16.65
N TRP A 28 29.78 -23.89 -16.59
CA TRP A 28 29.32 -23.04 -15.49
C TRP A 28 27.79 -23.01 -15.40
N ALA A 29 27.11 -22.66 -16.50
CA ALA A 29 25.65 -22.58 -16.56
C ALA A 29 24.98 -23.91 -16.19
N THR A 30 25.52 -25.04 -16.67
CA THR A 30 25.02 -26.38 -16.35
C THR A 30 25.09 -26.64 -14.84
N LYS A 31 26.20 -26.29 -14.17
CA LYS A 31 26.36 -26.45 -12.73
C LYS A 31 25.40 -25.56 -11.93
N GLU A 32 25.32 -24.27 -12.28
CA GLU A 32 24.43 -23.34 -11.59
C GLU A 32 22.95 -23.70 -11.76
N SER A 33 22.56 -24.21 -12.93
CA SER A 33 21.17 -24.61 -13.20
C SER A 33 20.68 -25.84 -12.42
N GLN A 34 21.58 -26.56 -11.75
CA GLN A 34 21.26 -27.76 -10.97
C GLN A 34 21.18 -27.50 -9.46
N LYS A 35 21.37 -26.24 -9.03
CA LYS A 35 21.31 -25.84 -7.63
C LYS A 35 19.88 -25.69 -7.11
N SER A 36 19.74 -25.33 -5.84
CA SER A 36 18.45 -25.11 -5.17
C SER A 36 17.64 -23.98 -5.80
N ASP A 37 16.33 -23.91 -5.52
CA ASP A 37 15.42 -22.92 -6.13
C ASP A 37 15.85 -21.46 -5.91
N TYR A 38 16.37 -21.13 -4.73
CA TYR A 38 16.89 -19.79 -4.44
C TYR A 38 18.13 -19.49 -5.28
N GLU A 39 19.08 -20.43 -5.33
CA GLU A 39 20.30 -20.29 -6.12
C GLU A 39 20.02 -20.27 -7.63
N LEU A 40 19.01 -21.02 -8.09
CA LEU A 40 18.56 -21.00 -9.48
C LEU A 40 17.95 -19.63 -9.85
N SER A 41 17.28 -18.97 -8.91
CA SER A 41 16.81 -17.60 -9.07
C SER A 41 17.97 -16.60 -9.13
N ALA A 42 18.97 -16.77 -8.27
CA ALA A 42 20.21 -15.97 -8.30
C ALA A 42 21.00 -16.18 -9.60
N PHE A 43 21.05 -17.41 -10.12
CA PHE A 43 21.60 -17.70 -11.45
C PHE A 43 20.82 -16.97 -12.54
N GLY A 44 19.49 -16.96 -12.48
CA GLY A 44 18.64 -16.16 -13.37
C GLY A 44 19.00 -14.67 -13.35
N ALA A 45 19.23 -14.09 -12.16
CA ALA A 45 19.68 -12.71 -12.02
C ALA A 45 21.07 -12.48 -12.63
N ALA A 46 22.01 -13.42 -12.44
CA ALA A 46 23.33 -13.35 -13.04
C ALA A 46 23.28 -13.40 -14.57
N LEU A 47 22.40 -14.23 -15.16
CA LEU A 47 22.18 -14.26 -16.61
C LEU A 47 21.64 -12.91 -17.14
N ALA A 48 20.73 -12.28 -16.39
CA ALA A 48 20.12 -11.00 -16.75
C ALA A 48 21.06 -9.80 -16.58
N SER A 49 22.15 -9.94 -15.80
CA SER A 49 23.08 -8.85 -15.49
C SER A 49 23.90 -8.34 -16.68
N GLY A 50 23.90 -9.06 -17.80
CA GLY A 50 24.63 -8.66 -19.02
C GLY A 50 26.15 -8.91 -18.96
N ILE A 51 26.66 -9.63 -17.94
CA ILE A 51 28.08 -10.00 -17.85
C ILE A 51 28.52 -10.83 -19.07
N VAL A 52 27.64 -11.69 -19.59
CA VAL A 52 27.87 -12.46 -20.80
C VAL A 52 26.97 -11.91 -21.91
N ALA A 53 27.60 -11.43 -22.99
CA ALA A 53 26.90 -10.98 -24.18
C ALA A 53 26.42 -12.20 -25.01
N PHE A 54 25.34 -12.86 -24.56
CA PHE A 54 24.81 -14.06 -25.22
C PHE A 54 24.42 -13.85 -26.69
N HIS A 55 24.15 -12.62 -27.12
CA HIS A 55 23.83 -12.28 -28.51
C HIS A 55 25.04 -12.38 -29.46
N GLU A 56 26.26 -12.32 -28.93
CA GLU A 56 27.52 -12.51 -29.68
C GLU A 56 27.85 -14.00 -29.88
N ILE A 57 27.12 -14.91 -29.24
CA ILE A 57 27.34 -16.36 -29.40
C ILE A 57 26.73 -16.82 -30.72
N THR A 58 27.56 -17.38 -31.58
CA THR A 58 27.12 -17.79 -32.92
C THR A 58 26.17 -18.99 -32.88
N ALA A 59 25.36 -19.15 -33.94
CA ALA A 59 24.51 -20.33 -34.10
C ALA A 59 25.30 -21.65 -34.18
N LYS A 60 26.59 -21.61 -34.57
CA LYS A 60 27.47 -22.79 -34.55
C LYS A 60 27.80 -23.16 -33.10
N ASP A 61 28.23 -22.19 -32.30
CA ASP A 61 28.59 -22.43 -30.90
C ASP A 61 27.40 -22.90 -30.06
N CYS A 62 26.21 -22.33 -30.28
CA CYS A 62 24.97 -22.80 -29.65
C CYS A 62 24.66 -24.27 -29.96
N ARG A 63 24.90 -24.72 -31.20
CA ARG A 63 24.72 -26.14 -31.59
C ARG A 63 25.77 -27.04 -30.96
N SER A 64 26.99 -26.55 -30.77
CA SER A 64 28.08 -27.28 -30.13
C SER A 64 27.98 -27.33 -28.61
N CYS A 65 27.16 -26.46 -28.00
CA CYS A 65 26.97 -26.35 -26.55
C CYS A 65 25.48 -26.49 -26.15
N PRO A 66 24.85 -27.66 -26.37
CA PRO A 66 23.42 -27.86 -26.10
C PRO A 66 23.04 -27.81 -24.61
N GLY A 67 24.01 -28.04 -23.71
CA GLY A 67 23.84 -27.91 -22.26
C GLY A 67 23.58 -26.47 -21.83
N LEU A 68 24.13 -25.49 -22.55
CA LEU A 68 23.91 -24.07 -22.27
C LEU A 68 22.43 -23.72 -22.48
N MET A 69 21.87 -24.13 -23.61
CA MET A 69 20.44 -23.94 -23.91
C MET A 69 19.55 -24.64 -22.89
N SER A 70 19.93 -25.85 -22.47
CA SER A 70 19.19 -26.62 -21.47
C SER A 70 19.20 -25.95 -20.09
N ALA A 71 20.35 -25.41 -19.66
CA ALA A 71 20.51 -24.68 -18.41
C ALA A 71 19.68 -23.39 -18.38
N VAL A 72 19.72 -22.61 -19.47
CA VAL A 72 18.92 -21.39 -19.62
C VAL A 72 17.42 -21.72 -19.64
N SER A 73 17.01 -22.74 -20.39
CA SER A 73 15.60 -23.16 -20.45
C SER A 73 15.06 -23.63 -19.08
N ARG A 74 15.86 -24.38 -18.31
CA ARG A 74 15.50 -24.78 -16.95
C ARG A 74 15.27 -23.56 -16.05
N THR A 75 16.19 -22.60 -16.10
CA THR A 75 16.12 -21.36 -15.32
C THR A 75 14.90 -20.54 -15.73
N GLN A 76 14.62 -20.41 -17.03
CA GLN A 76 13.41 -19.74 -17.53
C GLN A 76 12.13 -20.39 -16.98
N LYS A 77 12.02 -21.72 -17.05
CA LYS A 77 10.85 -22.45 -16.52
C LYS A 77 10.68 -22.24 -15.02
N HIS A 78 11.77 -22.21 -14.27
CA HIS A 78 11.76 -21.92 -12.84
C HIS A 78 11.22 -20.52 -12.55
N LEU A 79 11.79 -19.49 -13.20
CA LEU A 79 11.37 -18.10 -13.04
C LEU A 79 9.90 -17.88 -13.42
N MET A 80 9.41 -18.54 -14.47
CA MET A 80 8.00 -18.49 -14.85
C MET A 80 7.08 -19.07 -13.76
N ARG A 81 7.46 -20.19 -13.14
CA ARG A 81 6.68 -20.78 -12.04
C ARG A 81 6.67 -19.87 -10.82
N GLN A 82 7.82 -19.33 -10.44
CA GLN A 82 7.93 -18.39 -9.32
C GLN A 82 7.06 -17.15 -9.57
N HIS A 83 7.12 -16.57 -10.78
CA HIS A 83 6.27 -15.46 -11.17
C HIS A 83 4.78 -15.78 -11.00
N GLN A 84 4.31 -16.90 -11.56
CA GLN A 84 2.90 -17.33 -11.43
C GLN A 84 2.48 -17.56 -9.97
N GLN A 85 3.37 -18.12 -9.16
CA GLN A 85 3.11 -18.31 -7.73
C GLN A 85 2.89 -16.96 -7.04
N PHE A 86 3.82 -16.02 -7.18
CA PHE A 86 3.70 -14.70 -6.55
C PHE A 86 2.51 -13.90 -7.07
N ASP A 87 2.21 -13.97 -8.36
CA ASP A 87 1.02 -13.37 -8.96
C ASP A 87 -0.26 -13.88 -8.28
N SER A 88 -0.37 -15.20 -8.09
CA SER A 88 -1.51 -15.81 -7.38
C SER A 88 -1.57 -15.45 -5.89
N GLU A 89 -0.42 -15.22 -5.24
CA GLU A 89 -0.37 -14.78 -3.85
C GLU A 89 -0.80 -13.32 -3.72
N ILE A 90 -0.41 -12.47 -4.68
CA ILE A 90 -0.85 -11.09 -4.79
C ILE A 90 -2.37 -11.01 -4.99
N ASP A 91 -2.95 -11.84 -5.86
CA ASP A 91 -4.40 -11.91 -6.05
C ASP A 91 -5.15 -12.28 -4.76
N LYS A 92 -4.61 -13.23 -3.98
CA LYS A 92 -5.19 -13.61 -2.68
C LYS A 92 -5.11 -12.45 -1.67
N MET A 93 -4.01 -11.69 -1.68
CA MET A 93 -3.89 -10.49 -0.84
C MET A 93 -4.89 -9.42 -1.27
N HIS A 94 -5.06 -9.17 -2.57
CA HIS A 94 -6.06 -8.25 -3.08
C HIS A 94 -7.48 -8.63 -2.64
N LEU A 95 -7.84 -9.91 -2.73
CA LEU A 95 -9.16 -10.38 -2.27
C LEU A 95 -9.35 -10.15 -0.77
N LYS A 96 -8.34 -10.46 0.05
CA LYS A 96 -8.38 -10.21 1.50
C LYS A 96 -8.53 -8.72 1.80
N PHE A 97 -7.75 -7.87 1.14
CA PHE A 97 -7.86 -6.43 1.30
C PHE A 97 -9.23 -5.89 0.91
N ALA A 98 -9.83 -6.40 -0.18
CA ALA A 98 -11.19 -6.04 -0.56
C ALA A 98 -12.22 -6.43 0.52
N GLN A 99 -12.09 -7.63 1.10
CA GLN A 99 -12.96 -8.09 2.19
C GLN A 99 -12.80 -7.25 3.46
N GLU A 100 -11.56 -6.94 3.85
CA GLU A 100 -11.25 -6.10 5.01
C GLU A 100 -11.77 -4.67 4.82
N MET A 101 -11.65 -4.12 3.60
CA MET A 101 -12.23 -2.82 3.25
C MET A 101 -13.76 -2.82 3.31
N GLU A 102 -14.41 -3.87 2.79
CA GLU A 102 -15.86 -4.04 2.90
C GLU A 102 -16.31 -4.13 4.37
N GLU A 103 -15.58 -4.87 5.21
CA GLU A 103 -15.87 -4.95 6.64
C GLU A 103 -15.68 -3.61 7.36
N LEU A 104 -14.66 -2.83 6.98
CA LEU A 104 -14.45 -1.46 7.46
C LEU A 104 -15.61 -0.54 7.07
N ASP A 105 -16.04 -0.58 5.80
CA ASP A 105 -17.18 0.20 5.32
C ASP A 105 -18.47 -0.21 6.03
N LEU A 106 -18.70 -1.51 6.27
CA LEU A 106 -19.83 -2.00 7.06
C LEU A 106 -19.79 -1.51 8.52
N LYS A 107 -18.60 -1.45 9.14
CA LYS A 107 -18.42 -0.84 10.47
C LYS A 107 -18.75 0.65 10.44
N ILE A 108 -18.30 1.40 9.44
CA ILE A 108 -18.63 2.83 9.26
C ILE A 108 -20.14 3.03 9.05
N ILE A 109 -20.81 2.16 8.26
CA ILE A 109 -22.26 2.20 8.07
C ILE A 109 -23.00 1.89 9.37
N ARG A 110 -22.54 0.91 10.16
CA ARG A 110 -23.08 0.63 11.50
C ARG A 110 -22.90 1.84 12.42
N ASP A 111 -21.74 2.49 12.35
CA ASP A 111 -21.43 3.70 13.08
C ASP A 111 -22.30 4.89 12.63
N ARG A 112 -22.90 4.90 11.42
CA ARG A 112 -23.91 5.92 11.05
C ARG A 112 -25.13 5.91 11.97
N LYS A 113 -25.51 4.78 12.57
CA LYS A 113 -26.61 4.73 13.54
C LYS A 113 -26.19 5.41 14.85
N GLU A 114 -24.97 5.12 15.32
CA GLU A 114 -24.41 5.77 16.51
C GLU A 114 -24.12 7.25 16.27
N PHE A 115 -23.67 7.61 15.08
CA PHE A 115 -23.43 8.99 14.65
C PHE A 115 -24.73 9.78 14.53
N LYS A 116 -25.81 9.18 14.01
CA LYS A 116 -27.15 9.78 14.07
C LYS A 116 -27.61 9.99 15.52
N ASN A 117 -27.39 9.02 16.40
CA ASN A 117 -27.72 9.17 17.83
C ASN A 117 -26.88 10.28 18.50
N TYR A 118 -25.61 10.41 18.12
CA TYR A 118 -24.72 11.48 18.57
C TYR A 118 -25.22 12.85 18.12
N LEU A 119 -25.53 13.02 16.83
CA LEU A 119 -26.09 14.28 16.30
C LEU A 119 -27.41 14.66 16.95
N SER A 120 -28.33 13.70 17.14
CA SER A 120 -29.59 13.93 17.86
C SER A 120 -29.34 14.37 19.30
N SER A 121 -28.42 13.73 20.01
CA SER A 121 -28.04 14.12 21.38
C SER A 121 -27.46 15.53 21.44
N LEU A 122 -26.65 15.92 20.45
CA LEU A 122 -26.07 17.26 20.34
C LEU A 122 -27.13 18.34 20.11
N LEU A 123 -28.06 18.08 19.19
CA LEU A 123 -29.18 18.98 18.88
C LEU A 123 -30.08 19.17 20.11
N PHE A 124 -30.43 18.07 20.78
CA PHE A 124 -31.23 18.13 22.00
C PHE A 124 -30.50 18.87 23.12
N ALA A 125 -29.19 18.66 23.31
CA ALA A 125 -28.42 19.39 24.31
C ALA A 125 -28.46 20.92 24.07
N GLU A 126 -28.36 21.35 22.81
CA GLU A 126 -28.47 22.77 22.45
C GLU A 126 -29.87 23.32 22.72
N GLU A 127 -30.91 22.57 22.34
CA GLU A 127 -32.31 22.94 22.58
C GLU A 127 -32.61 23.02 24.09
N TYR A 128 -32.21 22.01 24.87
CA TYR A 128 -32.34 22.03 26.33
C TYR A 128 -31.59 23.19 26.96
N ASN A 129 -30.44 23.60 26.44
CA ASN A 129 -29.72 24.76 26.96
C ASN A 129 -30.47 26.07 26.66
N LYS A 130 -31.08 26.21 25.48
CA LYS A 130 -31.94 27.36 25.15
C LYS A 130 -33.17 27.39 26.05
N LEU A 131 -33.86 26.25 26.20
CA LEU A 131 -35.00 26.12 27.11
C LEU A 131 -34.62 26.45 28.55
N ARG A 132 -33.51 25.90 29.06
CA ARG A 132 -33.00 26.18 30.41
C ARG A 132 -32.84 27.69 30.65
N LYS A 133 -32.23 28.40 29.70
CA LYS A 133 -32.05 29.87 29.81
C LYS A 133 -33.40 30.59 29.79
N SER A 134 -34.27 30.24 28.86
CA SER A 134 -35.60 30.87 28.73
C SER A 134 -36.46 30.65 29.97
N VAL A 135 -36.56 29.40 30.44
CA VAL A 135 -37.33 29.03 31.63
C VAL A 135 -36.69 29.61 32.89
N GLY A 136 -35.36 29.65 32.97
CA GLY A 136 -34.64 30.31 34.07
C GLY A 136 -35.00 31.80 34.20
N ALA A 137 -35.00 32.54 33.09
CA ALA A 137 -35.38 33.95 33.10
C ALA A 137 -36.85 34.16 33.51
N ILE A 138 -37.76 33.29 33.07
CA ILE A 138 -39.16 33.31 33.50
C ILE A 138 -39.26 33.04 35.00
N PHE A 139 -38.55 32.03 35.49
CA PHE A 139 -38.52 31.68 36.91
C PHE A 139 -38.01 32.84 37.76
N GLU A 140 -36.87 33.44 37.41
CA GLU A 140 -36.31 34.61 38.10
C GLU A 140 -37.29 35.79 38.13
N THR A 141 -37.99 36.04 37.02
CA THR A 141 -39.01 37.10 36.95
C THR A 141 -40.19 36.82 37.88
N LEU A 142 -40.66 35.58 37.93
CA LEU A 142 -41.78 35.17 38.79
C LEU A 142 -41.36 35.18 40.27
N ASP A 143 -40.17 34.68 40.58
CA ASP A 143 -39.60 34.68 41.93
C ASP A 143 -39.40 36.10 42.44
N ALA A 144 -38.82 36.99 41.63
CA ALA A 144 -38.68 38.40 41.97
C ALA A 144 -40.04 39.05 42.27
N LYS A 145 -41.09 38.74 41.48
CA LYS A 145 -42.46 39.25 41.73
C LYS A 145 -43.10 38.65 42.98
N ALA A 146 -42.93 37.36 43.21
CA ALA A 146 -43.49 36.67 44.37
C ALA A 146 -42.84 37.19 45.67
N ASN A 147 -41.55 37.49 45.62
CA ASN A 147 -40.78 38.04 46.74
C ASN A 147 -40.83 39.58 46.81
N TYR A 148 -41.51 40.27 45.87
CA TYR A 148 -41.68 41.74 45.85
C TYR A 148 -42.76 42.26 46.81
N ARG A 149 -42.98 41.60 47.96
CA ARG A 149 -43.88 42.10 49.00
C ARG A 149 -43.09 42.37 50.27
N GLU A 150 -42.79 43.65 50.53
CA GLU A 150 -42.93 44.34 51.83
C GLU A 150 -42.21 45.70 51.97
N GLU A 151 -41.78 46.39 50.90
CA GLU A 151 -41.17 47.74 51.09
C GLU A 151 -42.11 48.92 50.80
N ALA A 152 -43.26 48.71 50.14
CA ALA A 152 -44.20 49.80 49.81
C ALA A 152 -45.31 50.04 50.87
N SER A 153 -45.34 49.27 51.97
CA SER A 153 -46.42 49.34 52.97
C SER A 153 -46.10 50.17 54.24
N LYS A 154 -44.99 50.94 54.29
CA LYS A 154 -44.59 51.66 55.52
C LYS A 154 -44.52 53.20 55.45
N THR A 155 -44.85 53.85 54.35
CA THR A 155 -44.76 55.33 54.26
C THR A 155 -46.09 56.08 54.29
N ALA A 156 -47.23 55.40 54.44
CA ALA A 156 -48.56 56.04 54.36
C ALA A 156 -49.34 56.09 55.69
N ALA A 157 -48.67 55.91 56.84
CA ALA A 157 -49.32 56.02 58.15
C ALA A 157 -48.47 56.81 59.14
N GLU A 158 -48.59 58.14 59.14
CA GLU A 158 -48.95 58.89 60.36
C GLU A 158 -49.38 60.34 60.05
N PRO A 159 -50.34 60.90 60.82
CA PRO A 159 -51.08 62.11 60.49
C PRO A 159 -50.50 63.35 61.15
N THR A 160 -50.65 64.53 60.52
CA THR A 160 -50.45 65.81 61.22
C THR A 160 -51.73 66.64 61.21
N ALA A 161 -52.33 66.71 62.40
CA ALA A 161 -53.37 67.64 62.78
C ALA A 161 -52.75 68.87 63.48
N LYS A 162 -53.51 69.98 63.44
CA LYS A 162 -53.37 71.29 64.15
C LYS A 162 -52.45 72.31 63.47
N ALA A 163 -52.77 73.60 63.42
CA ALA A 163 -53.67 74.41 64.26
C ALA A 163 -54.43 75.47 63.45
#